data_AF-W4FJH4-F1
#
_entry.id   AF-W4FJH4-F1
#
_cell.length_a   1.000
_cell.length_b   1.000
_cell.length_c   1.000
_cell.angle_alpha   90.00
_cell.angle_beta   90.00
_cell.angle_gamma   90.00
#
_symmetry.space_group_name_H-M   'P 1'
#
loop_
_entity.id
_entity.type
_entity.pdbx_description
1 polymer ?
#
loop_
_entity_poly.entity_id
_entity_poly.type
_entity_poly.pdbx_seq_one_letter_code
_entity_poly.pdbx_strand_id
1 'polypeptide(L)'
;MASRKATTFAQAWLSDTAAYPIIAVIGGALGLTTFSSIRYLSASPEVHFNKANRGNPVISEESAKGWNSHRNGIRTWSENKINQHQKAKGLQGL
;
A
#
# COMPACT_ATOMS: atom_id res chain seq x y z
N MET A 1 -3.18 52.86 -8.56
CA MET A 1 -3.43 51.41 -8.74
C MET A 1 -3.54 50.77 -7.36
N ALA A 2 -4.65 50.11 -7.05
CA ALA A 2 -4.80 49.43 -5.77
C ALA A 2 -3.93 48.16 -5.76
N SER A 3 -3.01 48.06 -4.80
CA SER A 3 -2.20 46.86 -4.58
C SER A 3 -3.12 45.71 -4.17
N ARG A 4 -3.31 44.71 -5.06
CA ARG A 4 -3.98 43.45 -4.68
C ARG A 4 -3.05 42.72 -3.72
N LYS A 5 -3.45 42.60 -2.44
CA LYS A 5 -2.77 41.71 -1.50
C LYS A 5 -2.81 40.29 -2.08
N ALA A 6 -1.65 39.65 -2.17
CA ALA A 6 -1.56 38.25 -2.53
C ALA A 6 -2.32 37.41 -1.48
N THR A 7 -3.27 36.60 -1.95
CA THR A 7 -3.99 35.65 -1.11
C THR A 7 -3.06 34.51 -0.73
N THR A 8 -2.98 34.19 0.56
CA THR A 8 -2.19 33.06 1.04
C THR A 8 -2.88 31.74 0.70
N PHE A 9 -2.13 30.64 0.62
CA PHE A 9 -2.70 29.30 0.38
C PHE A 9 -3.81 28.97 1.38
N ALA A 10 -3.58 29.24 2.66
CA ALA A 10 -4.58 29.04 3.71
C ALA A 10 -5.85 29.87 3.46
N GLN A 11 -5.71 31.13 3.03
CA GLN A 11 -6.85 32.00 2.79
C GLN A 11 -7.60 31.67 1.48
N ALA A 12 -6.94 31.02 0.53
CA ALA A 12 -7.57 30.56 -0.71
C ALA A 12 -8.23 29.18 -0.56
N TRP A 13 -7.70 28.30 0.29
CA TRP A 13 -8.11 26.89 0.32
C TRP A 13 -8.70 26.42 1.65
N LEU A 14 -8.33 27.02 2.79
CA LEU A 14 -8.85 26.62 4.10
C LEU A 14 -10.00 27.51 4.58
N SER A 15 -10.18 28.69 3.95
CA SER A 15 -11.31 29.59 4.24
C SER A 15 -12.60 29.21 3.50
N ASP A 16 -12.50 28.38 2.44
CA ASP A 16 -13.65 27.95 1.66
C ASP A 16 -14.13 26.56 2.12
N THR A 17 -15.39 26.49 2.59
CA THR A 17 -16.01 25.24 3.04
C THR A 17 -16.14 24.20 1.91
N ALA A 18 -16.25 24.64 0.65
CA ALA A 18 -16.33 23.75 -0.50
C ALA A 18 -15.00 23.08 -0.87
N ALA A 19 -13.87 23.56 -0.32
CA ALA A 19 -12.56 23.00 -0.58
C ALA A 19 -12.24 21.78 0.30
N TYR A 20 -12.90 21.59 1.46
CA TYR A 20 -12.64 20.47 2.36
C TYR A 20 -12.84 19.09 1.73
N PRO A 21 -13.90 18.81 0.93
CA PRO A 21 -14.03 17.54 0.22
C PRO A 21 -12.85 17.25 -0.71
N ILE A 22 -12.34 18.27 -1.42
CA ILE A 22 -11.21 18.13 -2.34
C ILE A 22 -9.94 17.81 -1.56
N ILE A 23 -9.69 18.53 -0.46
CA ILE A 23 -8.55 18.29 0.44
C ILE A 23 -8.62 16.88 1.03
N ALA A 24 -9.80 16.41 1.41
CA ALA A 24 -10.01 15.06 1.93
C ALA A 24 -9.65 13.99 0.89
N VAL A 25 -10.05 14.16 -0.37
CA VAL A 25 -9.69 13.23 -1.46
C VAL A 25 -8.18 13.22 -1.71
N ILE A 26 -7.56 14.40 -1.76
CA ILE A 26 -6.10 14.52 -1.94
C ILE A 26 -5.36 13.87 -0.77
N GLY A 27 -5.74 14.18 0.46
CA GLY A 27 -5.16 13.59 1.66
C GLY A 27 -5.34 12.07 1.71
N GLY A 28 -6.52 11.58 1.33
CA GLY A 28 -6.80 10.15 1.21
C GLY A 28 -5.92 9.46 0.18
N ALA A 29 -5.79 10.04 -1.03
CA ALA A 29 -4.95 9.51 -2.09
C ALA A 29 -3.47 9.47 -1.70
N LEU A 30 -2.95 10.55 -1.11
CA LEU A 30 -1.57 10.64 -0.63
C LEU A 30 -1.33 9.65 0.52
N GLY A 31 -2.26 9.55 1.46
CA GLY A 31 -2.20 8.62 2.58
C GLY A 31 -2.16 7.16 2.12
N LEU A 32 -3.08 6.76 1.23
CA LEU A 32 -3.13 5.42 0.67
C LEU A 32 -1.86 5.08 -0.13
N THR A 33 -1.40 6.00 -0.98
CA THR A 33 -0.20 5.79 -1.79
C THR A 33 1.04 5.63 -0.92
N THR A 34 1.21 6.52 0.08
CA THR A 34 2.35 6.47 1.00
C THR A 34 2.31 5.20 1.85
N PHE A 35 1.15 4.86 2.42
CA PHE A 35 1.00 3.64 3.22
C PHE A 35 1.31 2.38 2.41
N SER A 36 0.77 2.28 1.19
CA SER A 36 1.02 1.13 0.32
C SER A 36 2.50 0.99 -0.03
N SER A 37 3.17 2.11 -0.33
CA SER A 37 4.59 2.15 -0.65
C SER A 37 5.44 1.75 0.55
N ILE A 38 5.17 2.31 1.74
CA ILE A 38 5.91 1.97 2.97
C ILE A 38 5.72 0.48 3.31
N ARG A 39 4.48 -0.02 3.27
CA ARG A 39 4.21 -1.45 3.55
C ARG A 39 4.96 -2.35 2.56
N TYR A 40 4.98 -1.99 1.28
CA TYR A 40 5.71 -2.76 0.28
C TYR A 40 7.22 -2.73 0.53
N LEU A 41 7.82 -1.56 0.78
CA LEU A 41 9.27 -1.46 0.98
C LEU A 41 9.76 -2.10 2.29
N SER A 42 8.95 -2.08 3.34
CA SER A 42 9.33 -2.56 4.68
C SER A 42 9.04 -4.03 4.93
N ALA A 43 7.98 -4.57 4.35
CA ALA A 43 7.47 -5.90 4.67
C ALA A 43 7.34 -6.83 3.46
N SER A 44 7.63 -6.35 2.24
CA SER A 44 7.70 -7.26 1.09
C SER A 44 8.86 -8.24 1.27
N PRO A 45 8.64 -9.54 1.04
CA PRO A 45 9.70 -10.54 1.09
C PRO A 45 10.76 -10.36 0.00
N GLU A 46 10.48 -9.56 -1.04
CA GLU A 46 11.39 -9.31 -2.16
C GLU A 46 12.33 -8.13 -1.93
N VAL A 47 12.02 -7.26 -0.96
CA VAL A 47 12.77 -6.01 -0.72
C VAL A 47 13.57 -6.11 0.56
N HIS A 48 14.90 -6.20 0.43
CA HIS A 48 15.82 -6.39 1.55
C HIS A 48 16.36 -5.08 2.16
N PHE A 49 15.46 -4.20 2.64
CA PHE A 49 15.87 -2.95 3.28
C PHE A 49 16.60 -3.19 4.62
N ASN A 50 16.08 -4.11 5.44
CA ASN A 50 16.65 -4.45 6.75
C ASN A 50 17.93 -5.29 6.60
N LYS A 51 18.99 -4.94 7.34
CA LYS A 51 20.28 -5.65 7.36
C LYS A 51 20.12 -7.15 7.71
N ALA A 52 19.14 -7.51 8.53
CA ALA A 52 18.85 -8.90 8.89
C ALA A 52 18.42 -9.77 7.69
N ASN A 53 17.72 -9.18 6.71
CA ASN A 53 17.21 -9.92 5.56
C ASN A 53 18.16 -9.94 4.36
N ARG A 54 19.30 -9.23 4.42
CA ARG A 54 20.30 -9.19 3.31
C ARG A 54 21.17 -10.44 3.21
N GLY A 55 21.17 -11.29 4.24
CA GLY A 55 22.04 -12.45 4.33
C GLY A 55 21.60 -13.65 3.49
N ASN A 56 20.34 -13.68 3.03
CA ASN A 56 19.81 -14.77 2.21
C ASN A 56 19.12 -14.20 0.96
N PRO A 57 19.61 -14.49 -0.25
CA PRO A 57 18.98 -14.03 -1.49
C PRO A 57 17.66 -14.78 -1.81
N VAL A 58 17.36 -15.86 -1.08
CA VAL A 58 16.15 -16.66 -1.27
C VAL A 58 15.05 -16.19 -0.31
N ILE A 59 13.86 -15.94 -0.87
CA ILE A 59 12.66 -15.61 -0.10
C ILE A 59 12.33 -16.76 0.84
N SER A 60 12.27 -16.47 2.14
CA SER A 60 11.84 -17.47 3.12
C SER A 60 10.34 -17.73 3.00
N GLU A 61 9.94 -19.00 3.10
CA GLU A 61 8.52 -19.39 3.11
C GLU A 61 7.73 -18.66 4.20
N GLU A 62 8.34 -18.44 5.35
CA GLU A 62 7.72 -17.76 6.49
C GLU A 62 7.42 -16.29 6.18
N SER A 63 8.36 -15.58 5.55
CA SER A 63 8.15 -14.18 5.15
C SER A 63 7.11 -14.06 4.04
N ALA A 64 7.10 -14.99 3.08
CA ALA A 64 6.08 -15.05 2.03
C ALA A 64 4.68 -15.32 2.61
N LYS A 65 4.54 -16.30 3.52
CA LYS A 65 3.27 -16.60 4.22
C LYS A 65 2.78 -15.40 5.03
N GLY A 66 3.67 -14.74 5.77
CA GLY A 66 3.32 -13.54 6.54
C GLY A 66 2.81 -12.40 5.66
N TRP A 67 3.46 -12.16 4.52
CA TRP A 67 3.03 -11.16 3.54
C TRP A 67 1.69 -11.50 2.88
N ASN A 68 1.50 -12.76 2.51
CA ASN A 68 0.32 -13.24 1.78
C ASN A 68 -0.89 -13.56 2.67
N SER A 69 -0.70 -13.69 3.99
CA SER A 69 -1.75 -14.01 4.96
C SER A 69 -3.02 -13.15 4.83
N HIS A 70 -2.85 -11.86 4.55
CA HIS A 70 -3.95 -10.89 4.43
C HIS A 70 -4.61 -10.89 3.04
N ARG A 71 -3.99 -11.51 2.04
CA ARG A 71 -4.45 -11.53 0.63
C ARG A 71 -5.15 -12.82 0.25
N ASN A 72 -4.99 -13.88 1.05
CA ASN A 72 -5.48 -15.22 0.75
C ASN A 72 -6.99 -15.25 0.49
N GLY A 73 -7.80 -14.58 1.32
CA GLY A 73 -9.26 -14.56 1.17
C GLY A 73 -9.74 -13.99 -0.16
N ILE A 74 -9.11 -12.91 -0.64
CA ILE A 74 -9.43 -12.32 -1.95
C ILE A 74 -8.90 -13.19 -3.08
N ARG A 75 -7.67 -13.71 -2.94
CA ARG A 75 -7.00 -14.55 -3.96
C ARG A 75 -7.71 -15.87 -4.21
N THR A 76 -8.35 -16.44 -3.18
CA THR A 76 -9.08 -17.71 -3.28
C THR A 76 -10.58 -17.53 -3.40
N TRP A 77 -11.07 -16.32 -3.68
CA TRP A 77 -12.51 -16.06 -3.74
C TRP A 77 -13.21 -16.84 -4.87
N SER A 78 -12.57 -16.97 -6.03
CA SER A 78 -13.02 -17.87 -7.09
C SER A 78 -12.04 -19.03 -7.29
N GLU A 79 -12.58 -20.18 -7.66
CA GLU A 79 -11.77 -21.31 -8.07
C GLU A 79 -11.03 -20.94 -9.38
N ASN A 80 -9.72 -21.10 -9.38
CA ASN A 80 -8.85 -20.85 -10.52
C ASN A 80 -7.88 -22.02 -10.66
N LYS A 81 -7.36 -22.26 -11.87
CA LYS A 81 -6.35 -23.32 -12.12
C LYS A 81 -5.16 -23.23 -11.17
N ILE A 82 -4.76 -22.02 -10.79
CA ILE A 82 -3.69 -21.74 -9.82
C ILE A 82 -4.08 -22.22 -8.42
N ASN A 83 -5.30 -21.91 -7.96
CA ASN A 83 -5.80 -22.29 -6.64
C ASN A 83 -5.93 -23.83 -6.54
N GLN A 84 -6.39 -24.49 -7.60
CA GLN A 84 -6.46 -25.95 -7.67
C GLN A 84 -5.07 -26.60 -7.62
N HIS A 85 -4.10 -26.07 -8.37
CA HIS A 85 -2.72 -26.54 -8.34
C HIS A 85 -2.06 -26.34 -6.97
N GLN A 86 -2.33 -25.21 -6.31
CA GLN A 86 -1.83 -24.94 -4.95
C GLN A 86 -2.46 -25.88 -3.91
N LYS A 87 -3.76 -26.17 -4.03
CA LYS A 87 -4.45 -27.17 -3.20
C LYS A 87 -3.83 -28.56 -3.41
N ALA A 88 -3.61 -28.98 -4.65
CA ALA A 88 -3.06 -30.29 -4.99
C ALA A 88 -1.62 -30.51 -4.46
N LYS A 89 -0.83 -29.45 -4.36
CA LYS A 89 0.55 -29.50 -3.85
C LYS A 89 0.70 -29.13 -2.37
N GLY A 90 -0.40 -28.81 -1.67
CA GLY A 90 -0.34 -28.36 -0.28
C GLY A 90 0.33 -26.98 -0.08
N LEU A 91 0.45 -26.16 -1.13
CA LEU A 91 1.15 -24.87 -1.12
C LEU A 91 0.22 -23.68 -0.82
N GLN A 92 -0.85 -23.92 -0.05
CA GLN A 92 -1.85 -22.88 0.20
C GLN A 92 -1.30 -21.80 1.13
N GLY A 93 -1.32 -20.55 0.67
CA GLY A 93 -0.87 -19.40 1.45
C GLY A 93 0.61 -19.05 1.32
N LEU A 94 1.36 -19.75 0.44
CA LEU A 94 2.67 -19.32 -0.06
C LEU A 94 2.53 -18.30 -1.19
#